data_AF-A0A3S3FCS4-F1
#
_entry.id   AF-A0A3S3FCS4-F1
#
_cell.length_a   1.000
_cell.length_b   1.000
_cell.length_c   1.000
_cell.angle_alpha   90.00
_cell.angle_beta   90.00
_cell.angle_gamma   90.00
#
_symmetry.space_group_name_H-M   'P 1'
#
loop_
_entity.id
_entity.type
_entity.pdbx_description
1 polymer ?
#
loop_
_entity_poly.entity_id
_entity_poly.type
_entity_poly.pdbx_seq_one_letter_code
_entity_poly.pdbx_strand_id
1 'polypeptide(L)' 'MNKSIVMDSVEIDTLEDRYYVRVIEDGVVTIKGFGSEADAKAFAKHEHTRLGLDAVKQPGTGQKLRYGFPES' A
#
# COMPACT_ATOMS: atom_id res chain seq x y z
N MET A 1 4.37 23.51 0.15
CA MET A 1 4.48 22.27 -0.66
C MET A 1 3.61 21.21 -0.02
N ASN A 2 2.45 20.96 -0.63
CA ASN A 2 1.57 19.83 -0.36
C ASN A 2 2.34 18.55 -0.70
N LYS A 3 2.94 17.94 0.33
CA LYS A 3 3.59 16.64 0.24
C LYS A 3 2.48 15.63 -0.04
N SER A 4 2.20 15.38 -1.32
CA SER A 4 1.44 14.19 -1.72
C SER A 4 2.18 13.01 -1.12
N ILE A 5 1.65 12.45 -0.03
CA ILE A 5 2.21 11.24 0.54
C ILE A 5 1.88 10.16 -0.47
N VAL A 6 2.87 9.86 -1.29
CA VAL A 6 2.80 8.76 -2.23
C VAL A 6 2.95 7.50 -1.38
N MET A 7 1.84 6.79 -1.14
CA MET A 7 1.80 5.56 -0.33
C MET A 7 1.62 4.37 -1.26
N ASP A 8 2.53 3.42 -1.14
CA ASP A 8 2.38 2.07 -1.65
C ASP A 8 1.28 1.32 -0.87
N SER A 9 0.46 0.57 -1.59
CA SER A 9 -0.62 -0.22 -0.98
C SER A 9 -1.08 -1.32 -1.92
N VAL A 10 -1.62 -2.40 -1.36
CA VAL A 10 -2.24 -3.49 -2.10
C VAL A 10 -3.59 -3.79 -1.47
N GLU A 11 -4.65 -3.65 -2.24
CA GLU A 11 -6.04 -3.84 -1.81
C GLU A 11 -6.68 -4.95 -2.63
N ILE A 12 -7.58 -5.73 -2.01
CA ILE A 12 -8.38 -6.74 -2.70
C ILE A 12 -9.84 -6.31 -2.64
N ASP A 13 -10.45 -6.13 -3.81
CA ASP A 13 -11.86 -5.82 -3.98
C ASP A 13 -12.60 -7.01 -4.58
N THR A 14 -13.89 -7.12 -4.24
CA THR A 14 -14.78 -8.13 -4.81
C THR A 14 -15.96 -7.44 -5.47
N LEU A 15 -16.18 -7.69 -6.76
CA LEU A 15 -17.26 -7.09 -7.53
C LEU A 15 -17.80 -8.14 -8.52
N GLU A 16 -19.13 -8.36 -8.51
CA GLU A 16 -19.82 -9.27 -9.42
C GLU A 16 -19.18 -10.68 -9.51
N ASP A 17 -18.96 -11.31 -8.35
CA ASP A 17 -18.33 -12.64 -8.23
C ASP A 17 -16.90 -12.74 -8.82
N ARG A 18 -16.24 -11.60 -9.00
CA ARG A 18 -14.83 -11.51 -9.42
C ARG A 18 -14.00 -10.83 -8.35
N TYR A 19 -12.73 -11.22 -8.31
CA TYR A 19 -11.76 -10.68 -7.39
C TYR A 19 -10.82 -9.75 -8.14
N TYR A 20 -10.60 -8.56 -7.60
CA TYR A 20 -9.71 -7.56 -8.17
C TYR A 20 -8.63 -7.23 -7.15
N VAL A 21 -7.39 -7.17 -7.61
CA VAL A 21 -6.29 -6.67 -6.79
C VAL A 21 -5.87 -5.32 -7.34
N ARG A 22 -5.93 -4.30 -6.48
CA ARG A 22 -5.47 -2.96 -6.75
C ARG A 22 -4.09 -2.76 -6.12
N VAL A 23 -3.11 -2.44 -6.94
CA VAL A 23 -1.73 -2.16 -6.52
C VAL A 23 -1.49 -0.67 -6.72
N ILE A 24 -1.11 0.01 -5.65
CA ILE A 24 -0.69 1.40 -5.65
C ILE A 24 0.82 1.40 -5.46
N GLU A 25 1.56 1.92 -6.42
CA GLU A 25 3.02 2.01 -6.41
C GLU A 25 3.41 3.40 -6.91
N ASP A 26 4.09 4.17 -6.07
CA ASP A 26 4.44 5.56 -6.37
C ASP A 26 3.25 6.41 -6.87
N GLY A 27 2.05 6.12 -6.34
CA GLY A 27 0.80 6.83 -6.67
C GLY A 27 0.17 6.39 -8.00
N VAL A 28 0.79 5.44 -8.70
CA VAL A 28 0.26 4.78 -9.89
C VAL A 28 -0.62 3.62 -9.45
N VAL A 29 -1.85 3.57 -9.98
CA VAL A 29 -2.83 2.53 -9.66
C VAL A 29 -2.85 1.50 -10.79
N THR A 30 -2.59 0.24 -10.47
CA THR A 30 -2.74 -0.90 -11.37
C THR A 30 -3.81 -1.85 -10.83
N ILE A 31 -4.75 -2.29 -11.67
CA ILE A 31 -5.83 -3.21 -11.27
C ILE A 31 -5.71 -4.50 -12.08
N LYS A 32 -5.79 -5.65 -11.40
CA LYS A 32 -5.77 -6.97 -12.02
C LYS A 32 -6.94 -7.82 -11.52
N GLY A 33 -7.70 -8.39 -12.45
CA GLY A 33 -8.84 -9.26 -12.16
C GLY A 33 -8.46 -10.74 -12.10
N PHE A 34 -9.18 -11.48 -11.26
CA PHE A 34 -9.01 -12.91 -11.00
C PHE A 34 -10.38 -13.60 -10.93
N GLY A 35 -10.43 -14.84 -11.42
CA GLY A 35 -11.62 -15.69 -11.32
C GLY A 35 -11.76 -16.42 -9.98
N SER A 36 -10.72 -16.39 -9.14
CA SER A 36 -10.68 -17.10 -7.86
C SER A 36 -10.09 -16.23 -6.75
N GLU A 37 -10.64 -16.32 -5.55
CA GLU A 37 -10.12 -15.63 -4.36
C GLU A 37 -8.68 -16.02 -4.04
N ALA A 38 -8.38 -17.31 -4.19
CA ALA A 38 -7.06 -17.87 -3.89
C ALA A 38 -5.98 -17.24 -4.77
N ASP A 39 -6.26 -17.07 -6.07
CA ASP A 39 -5.34 -16.45 -7.02
C ASP A 39 -5.15 -14.96 -6.73
N ALA A 40 -6.24 -14.25 -6.40
CA ALA A 40 -6.18 -12.85 -6.00
C ALA A 40 -5.34 -12.66 -4.72
N LYS A 41 -5.55 -13.50 -3.70
CA LYS A 41 -4.76 -13.46 -2.45
C LYS A 41 -3.29 -13.79 -2.68
N ALA A 42 -2.99 -14.78 -3.51
CA ALA A 42 -1.61 -15.15 -3.83
C ALA A 42 -0.88 -14.00 -4.54
N PHE A 43 -1.55 -13.36 -5.51
CA PHE A 43 -1.02 -12.19 -6.20
C PHE A 43 -0.85 -11.00 -5.25
N ALA A 44 -1.86 -10.68 -4.44
CA ALA A 44 -1.79 -9.58 -3.48
C ALA A 44 -0.64 -9.78 -2.49
N LYS A 45 -0.42 -11.01 -1.99
CA LYS A 45 0.71 -11.35 -1.12
C LYS A 45 2.05 -11.14 -1.84
N HIS A 46 2.17 -11.58 -3.08
CA HIS A 46 3.38 -11.36 -3.88
C HIS A 46 3.68 -9.87 -4.04
N GLU A 47 2.67 -9.05 -4.35
CA GLU A 47 2.82 -7.60 -4.48
C GLU A 47 3.14 -6.93 -3.15
N HIS A 48 2.54 -7.41 -2.05
CA HIS A 48 2.89 -6.98 -0.69
C HIS A 48 4.38 -7.16 -0.39
N THR A 49 4.94 -8.33 -0.76
CA THR A 49 6.37 -8.61 -0.61
C THR A 49 7.23 -7.80 -1.57
N ARG A 50 6.82 -7.68 -2.84
CA ARG A 50 7.54 -6.90 -3.86
C ARG A 50 7.68 -5.42 -3.47
N LEU A 51 6.62 -4.85 -2.89
CA LEU A 51 6.57 -3.46 -2.44
C LEU A 51 7.17 -3.26 -1.04
N GLY A 52 7.52 -4.33 -0.31
CA GLY A 52 8.07 -4.24 1.04
C GLY A 52 7.02 -3.89 2.11
N LEU A 53 5.74 -4.05 1.81
CA LEU A 53 4.61 -3.75 2.69
C LEU A 53 4.44 -4.78 3.83
N ASP A 54 5.05 -5.96 3.73
CA ASP A 54 5.01 -7.01 4.77
C ASP A 54 5.57 -6.56 6.13
N ALA A 55 6.41 -5.52 6.15
CA ALA A 55 7.03 -4.98 7.36
C ALA A 55 6.18 -3.91 8.09
N VAL A 56 5.09 -3.42 7.47
CA VAL A 56 4.32 -2.29 8.02
C VAL A 56 3.05 -2.79 8.73
N LYS A 57 3.24 -3.53 9.82
CA LYS A 57 2.30 -3.50 10.94
C LYS A 57 2.69 -2.35 11.89
N GLN A 58 2.63 -1.10 11.44
CA GLN A 58 2.70 0.06 12.36
C GLN A 58 1.90 1.26 11.85
N PRO A 59 0.65 1.46 12.31
CA PRO A 59 0.17 2.80 12.64
C PRO A 59 0.62 3.09 14.08
N GLY A 60 1.85 3.56 14.27
CA GLY A 60 2.32 3.80 15.64
C GLY A 60 3.71 4.38 15.87
N THR A 61 4.52 4.63 14.84
CA THR A 61 5.81 5.33 15.04
C THR A 61 5.66 6.78 14.59
N GLY A 62 5.44 7.63 15.58
CA GLY A 62 5.15 9.03 15.43
C GLY A 62 6.23 9.80 14.67
N GLN A 63 5.82 10.46 13.59
CA GLN A 63 6.54 11.62 13.10
C GLN A 63 6.10 12.83 13.94
N LYS A 64 6.55 12.86 15.20
CA LYS A 64 6.59 14.09 15.97
C LYS A 64 7.72 14.92 15.36
N LEU A 65 7.37 15.76 14.38
CA LEU A 65 8.25 16.79 13.83
C LEU A 65 8.70 17.70 14.96
N ARG A 66 9.84 17.41 15.59
CA ARG A 66 10.58 18.39 16.40
C ARG A 66 11.46 19.18 15.45
N TYR A 67 10.87 20.19 14.82
CA TYR A 67 11.62 21.38 14.42
C TYR A 67 11.90 22.18 15.70
N GLY A 68 13.17 22.25 16.10
CA GLY A 68 13.66 23.10 17.18
C GLY A 68 15.08 23.51 16.84
N PHE A 69 15.27 24.82 16.69
CA PHE A 69 16.42 25.54 16.14
C PHE A 69 17.74 25.31 16.90
N PRO A 70 18.91 25.49 16.26
CA PRO A 70 20.15 25.70 17.00
C PRO A 70 20.13 27.12 17.62
N GLU A 71 20.24 27.22 18.93
CA GLU A 71 20.61 28.47 19.58
C GLU A 71 22.15 28.60 19.60
N SER A 72 22.61 29.82 19.31
CA SER A 72 24.00 30.29 19.20
C SER A 72 24.86 30.09 20.43
#